data_AF-A0A6V7KXJ1-F1
#
_entry.id   AF-A0A6V7KXJ1-F1
#
_cell.length_a   1.000
_cell.length_b   1.000
_cell.length_c   1.000
_cell.angle_alpha   90.00
_cell.angle_beta   90.00
_cell.angle_gamma   90.00
#
_symmetry.space_group_name_H-M   'P 1'
#
loop_
_entity.id
_entity.type
_entity.pdbx_description
1 polymer ?
#
loop_
_entity_poly.entity_id
_entity_poly.type
_entity_poly.pdbx_seq_one_letter_code
_entity_poly.pdbx_strand_id
1 'polypeptide(L)' 'AWSEEGCHIRKTNETHTVCECNHLTNFAVLMDVHAVKLDIAHQVALQIITYIGCIISVVCLVLAIMTFQLFRGLK' A
#
# COMPACT_ATOMS: atom_id res chain seq x y z
N ALA A 1 19.31 14.25 0.60
CA ALA A 1 19.06 15.26 -0.45
C ALA A 1 17.75 14.90 -1.14
N TRP A 2 16.99 15.89 -1.60
CA TRP A 2 15.82 15.63 -2.45
C TRP A 2 16.32 15.11 -3.81
N SER A 3 15.71 14.02 -4.31
CA SER A 3 16.04 13.51 -5.64
C SER A 3 15.34 14.37 -6.70
N GLU A 4 16.08 14.75 -7.75
CA GLU A 4 15.51 15.41 -8.92
C GLU A 4 14.97 14.40 -9.95
N GLU A 5 15.21 13.10 -9.74
CA GLU A 5 14.74 12.04 -10.63
C GLU A 5 13.21 12.04 -10.71
N GLY A 6 12.69 12.21 -11.92
CA GLY A 6 11.24 12.23 -12.17
C GLY A 6 10.52 13.50 -11.72
N CYS A 7 11.25 14.56 -11.36
CA CYS A 7 10.68 15.88 -11.10
C CYS A 7 10.86 16.83 -12.29
N HIS A 8 9.82 17.58 -12.61
CA HIS A 8 9.85 18.57 -13.69
C HIS A 8 9.06 19.82 -13.33
N ILE A 9 9.39 20.93 -13.99
CA ILE A 9 8.71 22.20 -13.78
C ILE A 9 7.38 22.17 -14.52
N ARG A 10 6.28 22.35 -13.79
CA ARG A 10 4.92 22.39 -14.35
C ARG A 10 4.55 23.80 -14.80
N LYS A 11 4.92 24.82 -14.01
CA LYS A 11 4.62 26.23 -14.32
C LYS A 11 5.56 27.18 -13.59
N THR A 12 5.99 28.25 -14.25
CA THR A 12 6.75 29.34 -13.63
C THR A 12 6.02 30.67 -13.81
N ASN A 13 5.98 31.48 -12.77
CA ASN A 13 5.52 32.86 -12.77
C ASN A 13 6.56 33.74 -12.05
N GLU A 14 6.46 35.06 -12.13
CA GLU A 14 7.44 36.00 -11.54
C GLU A 14 7.60 35.83 -10.03
N THR A 15 6.54 35.38 -9.35
CA THR A 15 6.53 35.21 -7.90
C THR A 15 6.87 33.78 -7.46
N HIS A 16 6.53 32.76 -8.25
CA HIS A 16 6.65 31.36 -7.83
C HIS A 16 6.84 30.39 -9.02
N THR A 17 7.58 29.31 -8.77
CA THR A 17 7.70 28.15 -9.66
C THR A 17 7.02 26.94 -9.02
N VAL A 18 6.19 26.24 -9.80
CA VAL A 18 5.47 25.02 -9.43
C VAL A 18 6.17 23.83 -10.08
N CYS A 19 6.62 22.89 -9.26
CA CYS A 19 7.22 21.62 -9.69
C CYS A 19 6.25 20.47 -9.47
N GLU A 20 6.31 19.49 -10.36
CA GLU A 20 5.58 18.22 -10.27
C GLU A 20 6.60 17.08 -10.28
N CYS A 21 6.62 16.29 -9.21
CA CYS A 21 7.47 15.11 -9.11
C CYS A 21 6.60 13.85 -9.04
N ASN A 22 7.03 12.79 -9.72
CA ASN A 22 6.39 11.47 -9.62
C ASN A 22 6.86 10.67 -8.40
N HIS A 23 7.82 11.20 -7.63
CA HIS A 23 8.32 10.59 -6.42
C HIS A 23 7.43 10.93 -5.23
N LEU A 24 6.89 9.92 -4.55
CA LEU A 24 6.04 10.08 -3.36
C LEU A 24 6.87 10.44 -2.10
N THR A 25 7.80 11.38 -2.20
CA THR A 25 8.68 11.82 -1.09
C THR A 25 7.88 12.30 0.12
N ASN A 26 6.72 12.95 -0.11
CA ASN A 26 5.87 13.42 0.98
C ASN A 26 5.32 12.26 1.83
N PHE A 27 4.95 11.14 1.20
CA PHE A 27 4.49 9.94 1.90
C PHE A 27 5.63 9.08 2.42
N ALA A 28 6.83 9.15 1.85
CA ALA A 28 7.99 8.38 2.28
C ALA A 28 8.39 8.67 3.74
N VAL A 29 8.22 9.91 4.21
CA VAL A 29 8.46 10.29 5.62
C VAL A 29 7.45 9.62 6.57
N LEU A 30 6.20 9.46 6.13
CA LEU A 30 5.14 8.80 6.92
C LEU A 30 5.21 7.26 6.84
N MET A 31 5.73 6.74 5.74
CA MET A 31 5.85 5.30 5.46
C MET A 31 7.23 4.74 5.86
N ASP A 32 8.05 5.51 6.58
CA ASP A 32 9.31 5.03 7.15
C ASP A 32 9.05 4.12 8.37
N VAL A 33 8.56 2.92 8.08
CA VAL A 33 8.41 1.82 9.04
C VAL A 33 9.75 1.26 9.52
N HIS A 34 10.88 1.67 8.93
CA HIS A 34 12.22 1.24 9.33
C HIS A 34 12.84 2.16 10.39
N ALA A 35 12.44 3.44 10.44
CA ALA A 35 12.82 4.36 11.53
C ALA A 35 12.28 3.92 12.89
N VAL A 36 11.14 3.23 12.92
CA VAL A 36 10.59 2.62 14.13
C VAL A 36 11.18 1.22 14.29
N LYS A 37 12.22 1.07 15.12
CA LYS A 37 12.71 -0.25 15.55
C LYS A 37 11.63 -0.97 16.34
N LEU A 38 10.77 -1.70 15.63
CA LEU A 38 9.86 -2.67 16.22
C LEU A 38 10.68 -3.83 16.78
N ASP A 39 10.43 -4.17 18.03
CA ASP A 39 11.03 -5.35 18.65
C ASP A 39 10.69 -6.61 17.84
N ILE A 40 11.63 -7.55 17.78
CA ILE A 40 11.53 -8.75 16.94
C ILE A 40 10.26 -9.54 17.28
N ALA A 41 9.86 -9.58 18.56
CA ALA A 41 8.64 -10.25 18.98
C ALA A 41 7.37 -9.64 18.37
N HIS A 42 7.32 -8.31 18.25
CA HIS A 42 6.19 -7.61 17.65
C HIS A 42 6.13 -7.81 16.13
N GLN A 43 7.28 -7.84 15.45
CA GLN A 43 7.33 -8.14 14.02
C GLN A 43 6.79 -9.54 13.73
N VAL A 44 7.21 -10.54 14.51
CA VAL A 44 6.74 -11.93 14.37
C VAL A 44 5.24 -12.03 14.67
N ALA A 45 4.75 -11.37 15.72
CA ALA A 45 3.33 -11.35 16.05
C ALA A 45 2.48 -10.76 14.92
N LEU A 46 2.91 -9.62 14.35
CA LEU A 46 2.19 -8.97 13.25
C LEU A 46 2.16 -9.84 12.00
N GLN A 47 3.29 -10.48 11.65
CA GLN A 47 3.37 -11.43 10.55
C GLN A 47 2.40 -12.60 10.70
N ILE A 48 2.31 -13.19 11.90
CA ILE A 48 1.38 -14.29 12.19
C ILE A 48 -0.07 -13.83 12.00
N ILE A 49 -0.44 -12.66 12.53
CA ILE A 49 -1.79 -12.11 12.41
C ILE A 49 -2.14 -11.86 10.94
N THR A 50 -1.24 -11.25 10.17
CA THR A 50 -1.43 -11.01 8.73
C THR A 50 -1.62 -12.33 7.98
N TYR A 51 -0.78 -13.32 8.22
CA TYR A 51 -0.86 -14.61 7.54
C TYR A 51 -2.19 -15.32 7.79
N ILE A 52 -2.63 -15.37 9.06
CA ILE A 52 -3.93 -15.95 9.44
C ILE A 52 -5.08 -15.18 8.79
N GLY A 53 -5.06 -13.84 8.86
CA GLY A 53 -6.09 -12.99 8.26
C GLY A 53 -6.21 -13.15 6.75
N CYS A 54 -5.07 -13.28 6.05
CA CYS A 54 -5.05 -13.53 4.60
C CYS A 54 -5.64 -14.89 4.25
N ILE A 55 -5.28 -15.96 4.98
CA ILE A 55 -5.83 -17.30 4.74
C ILE A 55 -7.35 -17.29 4.88
N ILE A 56 -7.86 -16.74 5.99
CA ILE A 56 -9.31 -16.68 6.25
C ILE A 56 -10.00 -15.89 5.13
N SER A 57 -9.44 -14.74 4.73
CA SER A 57 -10.00 -13.92 3.67
C SER A 57 -10.07 -14.66 2.32
N VAL A 58 -9.02 -15.39 1.96
CA VAL A 58 -8.97 -16.20 0.73
C VAL A 58 -9.99 -17.34 0.78
N VAL A 59 -10.10 -18.05 1.91
CA VAL A 59 -11.10 -19.11 2.08
C VAL A 59 -12.52 -18.56 1.93
N CYS A 60 -12.84 -17.45 2.60
CA CYS A 60 -14.13 -16.78 2.46
C CYS A 60 -14.42 -16.35 1.02
N LEU A 61 -13.43 -15.81 0.32
CA LEU A 61 -13.56 -15.42 -1.08
C LEU A 61 -13.86 -16.64 -1.97
N VAL A 62 -13.14 -17.76 -1.78
CA VAL A 62 -13.38 -19.00 -2.52
C VAL A 62 -14.80 -19.52 -2.28
N LEU A 63 -15.25 -19.53 -1.02
CA LEU A 63 -16.62 -19.93 -0.68
C LEU A 63 -17.67 -19.01 -1.32
N ALA A 64 -17.44 -17.69 -1.32
CA ALA A 64 -18.32 -16.73 -1.96
C ALA A 64 -18.39 -16.94 -3.48
N ILE A 65 -17.25 -17.20 -4.13
CA ILE A 65 -17.20 -17.52 -5.57
C ILE A 65 -17.95 -18.84 -5.85
N MET A 66 -17.69 -19.88 -5.05
CA MET A 66 -18.35 -21.17 -5.21
C MET A 66 -19.86 -21.07 -5.07
N THR A 67 -20.36 -20.37 -4.05
CA THR A 67 -21.79 -20.14 -3.88
C THR A 67 -22.34 -19.38 -5.07
N PHE A 68 -21.73 -18.27 -5.47
CA PHE A 68 -22.19 -17.49 -6.63
C PHE A 68 -22.27 -18.33 -7.91
N GLN A 69 -21.25 -19.15 -8.19
CA GLN A 69 -21.24 -20.02 -9.38
C GLN A 69 -22.29 -21.13 -9.32
N LEU A 70 -22.48 -21.77 -8.16
CA LEU A 70 -23.53 -22.76 -7.95
C LEU A 70 -24.93 -22.15 -8.11
N PHE A 71 -25.18 -21.00 -7.48
CA PHE A 71 -26.47 -20.29 -7.61
C PHE A 71 -26.73 -19.78 -9.03
N ARG A 72 -25.69 -19.41 -9.78
CA ARG A 72 -25.81 -18.98 -11.18
C ARG A 72 -25.96 -20.16 -12.15
N GLY A 73 -25.46 -21.34 -11.80
CA GLY A 73 -25.70 -22.59 -12.54
C GLY A 73 -27.02 -23.28 -12.22
N LEU A 74 -27.66 -22.92 -11.10
CA LEU A 74 -29.00 -23.38 -10.71
C LEU A 74 -30.15 -22.55 -11.31
N LYS A 75 -29.83 -21.58 -12.19
CA LYS A 75 -30.78 -20.77 -12.95
C LYS A 75 -30.62 -21.05 -14.44
#